data_AF-A0A369ULR0-F1
#
_entry.id   AF-A0A369ULR0-F1
#
_cell.length_a   1.000
_cell.length_b   1.000
_cell.length_c   1.000
_cell.angle_alpha   90.00
_cell.angle_beta   90.00
_cell.angle_gamma   90.00
#
_symmetry.space_group_name_H-M   'P 1'
#
loop_
_entity.id
_entity.type
_entity.pdbx_description
1 polymer ?
#
loop_
_entity_poly.entity_id
_entity_poly.type
_entity_poly.pdbx_seq_one_letter_code
_entity_poly.pdbx_strand_id
1 'polypeptide(L)'
;MWYVFGFTALIIVIIAVRSKRTAARLARLAEARNEYDKNVYALGTVAARAQCKHEFIQLGQTGVPGVITLTTRWCRVCGEDLGSAKLKRSIFGSHWE
;
A
#
# COMPACT_ATOMS: atom_id res chain seq x y z
N MET A 1 -17.36 15.24 33.13
CA MET A 1 -16.46 16.06 32.29
C MET A 1 -15.04 15.50 32.18
N TRP A 2 -14.42 14.96 33.25
CA TRP A 2 -13.05 14.38 33.19
C TRP A 2 -12.86 13.21 32.21
N TYR A 3 -13.87 12.35 32.04
CA TYR A 3 -13.82 11.23 31.09
C TYR A 3 -13.67 11.69 29.62
N VAL A 4 -14.18 12.86 29.27
CA VAL A 4 -14.10 13.41 27.91
C VAL A 4 -12.68 13.86 27.57
N PHE A 5 -11.97 14.45 28.55
CA PHE A 5 -10.57 14.85 28.40
C PHE A 5 -9.61 13.65 28.31
N GLY A 6 -9.87 12.58 29.07
CA GLY A 6 -9.10 11.33 28.93
C GLY A 6 -9.28 10.69 27.56
N PHE A 7 -10.50 10.72 27.02
CA PHE A 7 -10.81 10.15 25.71
C PHE A 7 -10.21 10.95 24.55
N THR A 8 -10.25 12.28 24.60
CA THR A 8 -9.65 13.14 23.56
C THR A 8 -8.12 13.05 23.56
N ALA A 9 -7.48 13.00 24.72
CA ALA A 9 -6.03 12.79 24.81
C ALA A 9 -5.60 11.46 24.17
N LEU A 10 -6.38 10.40 24.39
CA LEU A 10 -6.11 9.08 23.83
C LEU A 10 -6.28 9.05 22.30
N ILE A 11 -7.28 9.76 21.75
CA ILE A 11 -7.45 9.94 20.30
C ILE A 11 -6.24 10.67 19.69
N ILE A 12 -5.77 11.74 20.30
CA ILE A 12 -4.62 12.52 19.80
C ILE A 12 -3.35 11.65 19.75
N VAL A 13 -3.11 10.83 20.77
CA VAL A 13 -1.98 9.89 20.80
C VAL A 13 -2.09 8.86 19.68
N ILE A 14 -3.27 8.28 19.47
CA ILE A 14 -3.50 7.31 18.37
C ILE A 14 -3.24 7.95 17.00
N ILE A 15 -3.71 9.19 16.79
CA ILE A 15 -3.48 9.93 15.54
C ILE A 15 -1.98 10.21 15.34
N ALA A 16 -1.28 10.65 16.38
CA ALA A 16 0.16 10.94 16.31
C ALA A 16 1.01 9.69 16.05
N VAL A 17 0.65 8.54 16.65
CA VAL A 17 1.33 7.27 16.40
C VAL A 17 1.06 6.78 14.98
N ARG A 18 -0.19 6.90 14.50
CA ARG A 18 -0.53 6.58 13.11
C ARG A 18 0.25 7.44 12.12
N SER A 19 0.33 8.76 12.34
CA SER A 19 1.03 9.69 11.44
C SER A 19 2.53 9.40 11.35
N LYS A 20 3.19 9.04 12.45
CA LYS A 20 4.60 8.64 12.45
C LYS A 20 4.83 7.35 11.66
N ARG A 21 3.96 6.35 11.81
CA ARG A 21 4.06 5.09 11.07
C ARG A 21 3.83 5.29 9.57
N THR A 22 2.87 6.12 9.18
CA THR A 22 2.67 6.46 7.77
C THR A 22 3.84 7.26 7.20
N ALA A 23 4.40 8.22 7.94
CA ALA A 23 5.57 8.98 7.50
C ALA A 23 6.79 8.07 7.26
N ALA A 24 7.09 7.13 8.17
CA ALA A 24 8.17 6.18 8.00
C ALA A 24 7.94 5.26 6.79
N ARG A 25 6.69 4.83 6.55
CA ARG A 25 6.33 4.01 5.39
C ARG A 25 6.45 4.79 4.07
N LEU A 26 6.10 6.07 4.07
CA LEU A 26 6.25 6.96 2.91
C LEU A 26 7.73 7.24 2.60
N ALA A 27 8.58 7.38 3.62
CA ALA A 27 10.01 7.56 3.43
C ALA A 27 10.65 6.34 2.75
N ARG A 28 10.34 5.11 3.21
CA ARG A 28 10.82 3.88 2.58
C ARG A 28 10.31 3.70 1.14
N LEU A 29 9.05 4.10 0.88
CA LEU A 29 8.49 4.13 -0.47
C LEU A 29 9.26 5.07 -1.40
N ALA A 30 9.60 6.27 -0.92
CA ALA A 30 10.35 7.25 -1.69
C ALA A 30 11.78 6.78 -1.99
N GLU A 31 12.44 6.14 -1.02
CA GLU A 31 13.77 5.57 -1.20
C GLU A 31 13.78 4.45 -2.26
N ALA A 32 12.86 3.48 -2.15
CA ALA A 32 12.72 2.41 -3.14
C ALA A 32 12.37 2.94 -4.53
N ARG A 33 11.62 4.04 -4.62
CA ARG A 33 11.30 4.70 -5.90
C ARG A 33 12.50 5.41 -6.50
N ASN A 34 13.30 6.10 -5.69
CA ASN A 34 14.55 6.70 -6.15
C ASN A 34 15.55 5.64 -6.64
N GLU A 35 15.67 4.49 -5.98
CA GLU A 35 16.49 3.37 -6.45
C GLU A 35 15.98 2.82 -7.79
N TYR A 36 14.67 2.62 -7.90
CA TYR A 36 14.05 2.18 -9.14
C TYR A 36 14.29 3.18 -10.28
N ASP A 37 14.12 4.49 -10.05
CA ASP A 37 14.32 5.51 -11.07
C ASP A 37 15.79 5.58 -11.54
N LYS A 38 16.75 5.35 -10.63
CA LYS A 38 18.18 5.19 -11.00
C LYS A 38 18.38 3.97 -11.90
N ASN A 39 17.74 2.85 -11.57
CA ASN A 39 17.81 1.62 -12.39
C ASN A 39 17.14 1.82 -13.76
N VAL A 40 16.03 2.57 -13.81
CA VAL A 40 15.35 2.93 -15.07
C VAL A 40 16.28 3.76 -15.95
N TYR A 41 16.98 4.74 -15.37
CA TYR A 41 17.94 5.56 -16.12
C TYR A 41 19.14 4.75 -16.63
N ALA A 42 19.64 3.79 -15.84
CA ALA A 42 20.81 3.00 -16.19
C ALA A 42 20.53 1.83 -17.15
N LEU A 43 19.40 1.12 -17.00
CA LEU A 43 19.13 -0.15 -17.66
C LEU A 43 17.88 -0.11 -18.57
N GLY A 44 17.11 0.97 -18.52
CA GLY A 44 15.81 1.08 -19.17
C GLY A 44 14.66 0.49 -18.34
N THR A 45 13.43 0.85 -18.70
CA THR A 45 12.21 0.54 -17.92
C THR A 45 11.93 -0.94 -17.77
N VAL A 46 12.20 -1.76 -18.79
CA VAL A 46 11.90 -3.20 -18.78
C VAL A 46 12.84 -3.96 -17.84
N ALA A 47 14.14 -3.70 -17.93
CA ALA A 47 15.14 -4.34 -17.07
C ALA A 47 15.03 -3.86 -15.61
N ALA A 48 14.72 -2.58 -15.39
CA ALA A 48 14.46 -2.05 -14.05
C ALA A 48 13.22 -2.67 -13.39
N ARG A 49 12.16 -2.96 -14.17
CA ARG A 49 10.97 -3.69 -13.67
C ARG A 49 11.34 -5.09 -13.19
N ALA A 50 12.12 -5.83 -13.97
CA ALA A 50 12.57 -7.17 -13.59
C ALA A 50 13.42 -7.21 -12.31
N GLN A 51 14.12 -6.10 -11.99
CA GLN A 51 14.93 -5.98 -10.77
C GLN A 51 14.17 -5.39 -9.57
N CYS A 52 12.89 -5.02 -9.75
CA CYS A 52 12.09 -4.52 -8.65
C CYS A 52 11.78 -5.66 -7.66
N LYS A 53 11.98 -5.43 -6.35
CA LYS A 53 11.69 -6.42 -5.29
C LYS A 53 10.19 -6.52 -4.94
N HIS A 54 9.35 -5.68 -5.55
CA HIS A 54 7.90 -5.59 -5.32
C HIS A 54 7.44 -5.58 -3.86
N GLU A 55 8.23 -4.97 -2.97
CA GLU A 55 7.96 -4.95 -1.51
C GLU A 55 6.72 -4.11 -1.15
N PHE A 56 6.39 -3.12 -2.00
CA PHE A 56 5.30 -2.19 -1.75
C PHE A 56 4.07 -2.50 -2.60
N ILE A 57 3.23 -3.39 -2.09
CA ILE A 57 2.00 -3.81 -2.75
C ILE A 57 0.85 -2.85 -2.41
N GLN A 58 0.12 -2.43 -3.42
CA GLN A 58 -1.13 -1.70 -3.34
C GLN A 58 -2.26 -2.54 -3.95
N LEU A 59 -3.39 -2.60 -3.27
CA LEU A 59 -4.58 -3.27 -3.80
C LEU A 59 -5.36 -2.26 -4.64
N GLY A 60 -5.71 -2.65 -5.86
CA GLY A 60 -6.59 -1.91 -6.76
C GLY A 60 -7.80 -2.76 -7.12
N GLN A 61 -8.87 -2.12 -7.57
CA GLN A 61 -9.96 -2.82 -8.23
C GLN A 61 -9.78 -2.65 -9.74
N THR A 62 -9.82 -3.76 -10.45
CA THR A 62 -9.83 -3.80 -11.91
C THR A 62 -11.12 -4.45 -12.37
N GLY A 63 -11.75 -3.87 -13.38
CA GLY A 63 -12.99 -4.37 -13.95
C GLY A 63 -14.03 -3.29 -14.19
N VAL A 64 -15.19 -3.71 -14.69
CA VAL A 64 -16.33 -2.82 -14.96
C VAL A 64 -17.20 -2.75 -13.70
N PRO A 65 -17.45 -1.55 -13.15
CA PRO A 65 -18.35 -1.39 -12.01
C PRO A 65 -19.71 -2.04 -12.29
N GLY A 66 -20.17 -2.91 -11.38
CA GLY A 66 -21.48 -3.58 -11.49
C GLY A 66 -21.49 -4.92 -12.23
N VAL A 67 -20.37 -5.38 -12.78
CA VAL A 67 -20.30 -6.69 -13.47
C VAL A 67 -19.32 -7.64 -12.76
N ILE A 68 -18.02 -7.37 -12.85
CA ILE A 68 -16.96 -8.15 -12.22
C ILE A 68 -15.88 -7.17 -11.78
N THR A 69 -15.61 -7.09 -10.47
CA THR A 69 -14.46 -6.36 -9.93
C THR A 69 -13.49 -7.36 -9.31
N LEU A 70 -12.29 -7.46 -9.89
CA LEU A 70 -11.20 -8.25 -9.34
C LEU A 70 -10.31 -7.32 -8.52
N THR A 71 -9.97 -7.75 -7.31
CA THR A 71 -8.95 -7.04 -6.55
C THR A 71 -7.60 -7.50 -7.06
N THR A 72 -6.84 -6.59 -7.65
CA THR A 72 -5.50 -6.84 -8.19
C THR A 72 -4.45 -6.19 -7.31
N ARG A 73 -3.27 -6.80 -7.29
CA ARG A 73 -2.11 -6.31 -6.54
C ARG A 73 -1.20 -5.57 -7.51
N TRP A 74 -0.82 -4.36 -7.14
CA TRP A 74 0.04 -3.49 -7.93
C TRP A 74 1.27 -3.14 -7.12
N CYS A 75 2.43 -3.08 -7.75
CA CYS A 75 3.61 -2.53 -7.10
C CYS A 75 3.56 -1.00 -7.16
N ARG A 76 3.60 -0.34 -5.99
CA ARG A 76 3.58 1.12 -5.88
C ARG A 76 4.87 1.80 -6.37
N VAL A 77 5.94 1.02 -6.57
CA VAL A 77 7.23 1.50 -7.06
C VAL A 77 7.29 1.42 -8.59
N CYS A 78 7.22 0.22 -9.17
CA CYS A 78 7.38 0.02 -10.61
C CYS A 78 6.07 0.04 -11.43
N GLY A 79 4.91 0.04 -10.77
CA GLY A 79 3.58 0.04 -11.40
C GLY A 79 3.18 -1.30 -12.02
N GLU A 80 3.91 -2.37 -11.75
CA GLU A 80 3.65 -3.70 -12.30
C GLU A 80 2.45 -4.39 -11.63
N ASP A 81 1.64 -5.07 -12.43
CA ASP A 81 0.53 -5.90 -11.96
C ASP A 81 1.08 -7.25 -11.47
N LEU A 82 0.90 -7.51 -10.18
CA LEU A 82 1.32 -8.72 -9.46
C LEU A 82 0.23 -9.80 -9.44
N GLY A 83 -0.80 -9.62 -10.27
CA GLY A 83 -1.93 -10.51 -10.45
C GLY A 83 -3.02 -10.32 -9.39
N SER A 84 -3.95 -11.28 -9.37
CA SER A 84 -5.08 -11.24 -8.45
C SER A 84 -4.61 -11.30 -6.99
N ALA A 85 -5.18 -10.42 -6.17
CA ALA A 85 -5.17 -10.61 -4.74
C ALA A 85 -6.01 -11.87 -4.49
N LYS A 86 -5.37 -12.96 -4.05
CA LYS A 86 -6.09 -14.11 -3.46
C LYS A 86 -6.66 -13.64 -2.13
N LEU A 87 -7.75 -12.90 -2.20
CA LEU A 87 -8.47 -12.43 -1.04
C LEU A 87 -9.01 -13.64 -0.30
N LYS A 88 -8.57 -13.84 0.94
CA LYS A 88 -9.22 -14.79 1.84
C LYS A 88 -10.45 -14.08 2.39
N ARG A 89 -11.59 -14.78 2.40
CA ARG A 89 -12.75 -14.30 3.14
C ARG A 89 -12.35 -14.24 4.61
N SER A 90 -12.47 -13.08 5.26
CA SER A 90 -12.12 -12.98 6.68
C SER A 90 -12.97 -13.98 7.46
N ILE A 91 -12.43 -14.49 8.57
CA ILE A 91 -13.11 -15.49 9.42
C ILE A 91 -14.47 -14.97 9.90
N PHE A 92 -14.63 -13.64 9.96
CA PHE A 92 -15.85 -12.96 10.38
C PHE A 92 -16.80 -12.60 9.22
N GLY A 93 -16.48 -12.98 7.98
CA GLY A 93 -17.36 -12.87 6.80
C GLY A 93 -17.72 -11.45 6.35
N SER A 94 -17.30 -10.42 7.08
CA SER A 94 -17.69 -9.02 6.90
C SER A 94 -16.79 -8.24 5.94
N HIS A 95 -15.64 -8.79 5.57
CA HIS A 95 -14.70 -8.19 4.64
C HIS A 95 -13.76 -9.23 4.01
N TRP A 96 -13.11 -8.82 2.93
CA TRP A 96 -12.11 -9.61 2.21
C TRP A 96 -10.71 -9.16 2.69
N GLU A 97 -9.86 -10.12 3.09
CA GLU A 97 -8.49 -9.91 3.59
C GLU A 97 -7.42 -10.36 2.58
#